data_AF-A0A523B5T7-F1
#
_entry.id   AF-A0A523B5T7-F1
#
_cell.length_a   1.000
_cell.length_b   1.000
_cell.length_c   1.000
_cell.angle_alpha   90.00
_cell.angle_beta   90.00
_cell.angle_gamma   90.00
#
_symmetry.space_group_name_H-M   'P 1'
#
loop_
_entity.id
_entity.type
_entity.pdbx_description
1 polymer ?
#
loop_
_entity_poly.entity_id
_entity_poly.type
_entity_poly.pdbx_seq_one_letter_code
_entity_poly.pdbx_strand_id
1 'polypeptide(L)'
;MVRHLKVVVLKEIKELIRDPRILVGVIIIPLVIFPLMGQLFSIATEATLREMRVIPVALIDEDRSEFSYMLLEMLRRVPNIVLVSLSSQNWIEEALNNSVKAVIKVSQGFASNLSNGLRGNIEVYLVIKSLGMGEVGVGSTVDEILGSFSKMVSTAMISKHAPNANAPTILEPIIVSDKTIVKGEVVDVSPKGFISALLSQTMVIPIVTMLLMIMAAQIAVTSIAVEKEEKTLETLLTLPVKRVTILWGKLIGSTIVAAISVIAYMVGFNYYMSIVLSQQQMPAISTSYIGIPFEGYAVLAISLFLSLMSMLALAILLGAYAQDVRSAQSLIGILFIPILVPTFILMYADPLSLPLSLQIILYLIPFSHPIIAVKSIIFGNYLISMFGLLYNMAFMVVVLYVAARFFSSEKVVTARITLGQRGTKTS
;
A
#
# COMPACT_ATOMS: atom_id res chain seq x y z
N MET A 1 -32.35 22.15 -36.05
CA MET A 1 -31.08 21.60 -35.52
C MET A 1 -31.28 20.91 -34.17
N VAL A 2 -31.83 21.58 -33.15
CA VAL A 2 -32.05 21.03 -31.78
C VAL A 2 -32.86 19.74 -31.75
N ARG A 3 -33.94 19.64 -32.56
CA ARG A 3 -34.76 18.42 -32.65
C ARG A 3 -33.99 17.22 -33.20
N HIS A 4 -33.16 17.43 -34.23
CA HIS A 4 -32.32 16.38 -34.82
C HIS A 4 -31.20 15.96 -33.86
N LEU A 5 -30.55 16.91 -33.20
CA LEU A 5 -29.55 16.64 -32.17
C LEU A 5 -30.14 15.78 -31.03
N LYS A 6 -31.32 16.14 -30.51
CA LYS A 6 -32.00 15.35 -29.46
C LYS A 6 -32.28 13.92 -29.91
N VAL A 7 -32.70 13.71 -31.16
CA VAL A 7 -32.96 12.37 -31.70
C VAL A 7 -31.67 11.55 -31.78
N VAL A 8 -30.57 12.14 -32.27
CA VAL A 8 -29.26 11.47 -32.34
C VAL A 8 -28.74 11.14 -30.95
N VAL A 9 -28.77 12.10 -30.01
CA VAL A 9 -28.33 11.89 -28.63
C VAL A 9 -29.14 10.79 -27.94
N LEU A 10 -30.48 10.82 -28.06
CA LEU A 10 -31.33 9.78 -27.47
C LEU A 10 -31.08 8.41 -28.12
N LYS A 11 -30.79 8.36 -29.42
CA LYS A 11 -30.40 7.13 -30.11
C LYS A 11 -29.10 6.58 -29.52
N GLU A 12 -28.05 7.40 -29.43
CA GLU A 12 -26.75 6.98 -28.92
C GLU A 12 -26.80 6.53 -27.45
N ILE A 13 -27.51 7.29 -26.60
CA ILE A 13 -27.72 6.89 -25.19
C ILE A 13 -28.47 5.55 -25.13
N LYS A 14 -29.51 5.37 -25.95
CA LYS A 14 -30.28 4.12 -25.97
C LYS A 14 -29.44 2.95 -26.47
N GLU A 15 -28.54 3.16 -27.43
CA GLU A 15 -27.60 2.13 -27.90
C GLU A 15 -26.59 1.75 -26.81
N LEU A 16 -26.01 2.73 -26.09
CA LEU A 16 -25.09 2.48 -24.97
C LEU A 16 -25.75 1.73 -23.80
N ILE A 17 -26.99 2.11 -23.43
CA ILE A 17 -27.73 1.47 -22.33
C ILE A 17 -28.25 0.09 -22.72
N ARG A 18 -28.51 -0.16 -24.01
CA ARG A 18 -29.07 -1.45 -24.45
C ARG A 18 -28.04 -2.58 -24.39
N ASP A 19 -26.75 -2.28 -24.34
CA ASP A 19 -25.72 -3.28 -24.13
C ASP A 19 -25.46 -3.49 -22.62
N PRO A 20 -25.94 -4.61 -22.03
CA PRO A 20 -25.75 -4.89 -20.61
C PRO A 20 -24.27 -5.03 -20.24
N ARG A 21 -23.39 -5.35 -21.21
CA ARG A 21 -21.96 -5.46 -20.95
C ARG A 21 -21.38 -4.10 -20.70
N ILE A 22 -21.67 -3.10 -21.54
CA ILE A 22 -21.19 -1.72 -21.34
C ILE A 22 -21.69 -1.15 -20.01
N LEU A 23 -22.97 -1.37 -19.68
CA LEU A 23 -23.55 -0.93 -18.41
C LEU A 23 -22.80 -1.47 -17.19
N VAL A 24 -22.37 -2.74 -17.23
CA VAL A 24 -21.60 -3.34 -16.14
C VAL A 24 -20.30 -2.57 -15.92
N GLY A 25 -19.49 -2.38 -16.95
CA GLY A 25 -18.16 -1.74 -16.81
C GLY A 25 -18.23 -0.25 -16.53
N VAL A 26 -19.14 0.48 -17.17
CA VAL A 26 -19.22 1.95 -17.06
C VAL A 26 -20.00 2.40 -15.83
N ILE A 27 -21.03 1.66 -15.42
CA ILE A 27 -21.94 2.10 -14.34
C ILE A 27 -21.79 1.21 -13.10
N ILE A 28 -21.94 -0.11 -13.24
CA ILE A 28 -21.99 -1.02 -12.09
C ILE A 28 -20.64 -1.10 -11.38
N ILE A 29 -19.55 -1.23 -12.13
CA ILE A 29 -18.22 -1.40 -11.55
C ILE A 29 -17.81 -0.18 -10.70
N PRO A 30 -17.90 1.08 -11.17
CA PRO A 30 -17.61 2.24 -10.32
C PRO A 30 -18.53 2.32 -9.08
N LEU A 31 -19.81 1.99 -9.26
CA LEU A 31 -20.80 2.02 -8.18
C LEU A 31 -20.55 0.96 -7.10
N VAL A 32 -19.85 -0.13 -7.45
CA VAL A 32 -19.39 -1.16 -6.50
C VAL A 32 -18.01 -0.82 -5.95
N ILE A 33 -17.07 -0.41 -6.80
CA ILE A 33 -15.67 -0.15 -6.44
C ILE A 33 -15.56 1.00 -5.45
N PHE A 34 -16.22 2.14 -5.67
CA PHE A 34 -16.03 3.29 -4.76
C PHE A 34 -16.53 3.03 -3.34
N PRO A 35 -17.74 2.49 -3.11
CA PRO A 35 -18.15 2.12 -1.75
C PRO A 35 -17.27 1.04 -1.13
N LEU A 36 -16.89 0.02 -1.90
CA LEU A 36 -15.97 -1.02 -1.44
C LEU A 36 -14.63 -0.42 -1.03
N MET A 37 -14.06 0.44 -1.86
CA MET A 37 -12.81 1.14 -1.59
C MET A 37 -12.92 2.07 -0.37
N GLY A 38 -14.02 2.81 -0.24
CA GLY A 38 -14.28 3.65 0.93
C GLY A 38 -14.34 2.83 2.22
N GLN A 39 -15.00 1.68 2.20
CA GLN A 39 -15.03 0.76 3.35
C GLN A 39 -13.66 0.16 3.66
N LEU A 40 -12.93 -0.31 2.65
CA LEU A 40 -11.60 -0.88 2.82
C LEU A 40 -10.60 0.17 3.32
N PHE A 41 -10.65 1.39 2.79
CA PHE A 41 -9.86 2.51 3.26
C PHE A 41 -10.23 2.89 4.68
N SER A 42 -11.54 2.92 5.02
CA SER A 42 -12.01 3.14 6.38
C SER A 42 -11.47 2.06 7.32
N ILE A 43 -11.50 0.78 6.95
CA ILE A 43 -10.98 -0.32 7.78
C ILE A 43 -9.46 -0.19 7.96
N ALA A 44 -8.71 0.05 6.88
CA ALA A 44 -7.25 0.20 6.93
C ALA A 44 -6.84 1.43 7.75
N THR A 45 -7.53 2.55 7.55
CA THR A 45 -7.29 3.79 8.30
C THR A 45 -7.75 3.64 9.74
N GLU A 46 -8.87 2.98 10.01
CA GLU A 46 -9.36 2.75 11.35
C GLU A 46 -8.45 1.81 12.14
N ALA A 47 -7.87 0.78 11.50
CA ALA A 47 -6.84 -0.06 12.15
C ALA A 47 -5.66 0.79 12.64
N THR A 48 -5.17 1.70 11.81
CA THR A 48 -4.10 2.65 12.17
C THR A 48 -4.55 3.70 13.18
N LEU A 49 -5.74 4.28 13.01
CA LEU A 49 -6.28 5.31 13.89
C LEU A 49 -6.70 4.74 15.25
N ARG A 50 -7.11 3.48 15.36
CA ARG A 50 -7.41 2.87 16.66
C ARG A 50 -6.21 2.88 17.59
N GLU A 51 -5.00 2.73 17.04
CA GLU A 51 -3.76 2.86 17.80
C GLU A 51 -3.47 4.31 18.23
N MET A 52 -4.07 5.29 17.54
CA MET A 52 -3.85 6.74 17.73
C MET A 52 -5.01 7.48 18.42
N ARG A 53 -6.21 6.88 18.49
CA ARG A 53 -7.43 7.48 19.05
C ARG A 53 -7.32 7.65 20.56
N VAL A 54 -6.72 6.67 21.20
CA VAL A 54 -6.42 6.68 22.62
C VAL A 54 -4.97 6.28 22.74
N ILE A 55 -4.14 7.23 23.15
CA ILE A 55 -2.73 7.04 23.45
C ILE A 55 -2.64 7.07 24.98
N PRO A 56 -2.61 5.91 25.65
CA PRO A 56 -2.41 5.89 27.09
C PRO A 56 -0.96 6.31 27.36
N VAL A 57 -0.80 7.46 27.99
CA VAL A 57 0.49 8.04 28.36
C VAL A 57 0.56 8.07 29.88
N ALA A 58 1.65 7.61 30.46
CA ALA A 58 1.89 7.79 31.89
C ALA A 58 2.89 8.94 32.11
N LEU A 59 2.60 9.80 33.08
CA LEU A 59 3.55 10.80 33.57
C LEU A 59 4.02 10.39 34.97
N ILE A 60 5.31 10.10 35.10
CA ILE A 60 5.95 9.85 36.40
C ILE A 60 6.67 11.14 36.79
N ASP A 61 6.10 11.85 37.77
CA ASP A 61 6.64 13.11 38.25
C ASP A 61 7.34 12.94 39.60
N GLU A 62 8.67 12.88 39.56
CA GLU A 62 9.53 12.81 40.76
C GLU A 62 9.94 14.21 41.26
N ASP A 63 9.71 15.27 40.48
CA ASP A 63 10.11 16.65 40.78
C ASP A 63 9.02 17.45 41.49
N ARG A 64 7.74 17.23 41.15
CA ARG A 64 6.56 17.88 41.73
C ARG A 64 6.62 19.40 41.70
N SER A 65 6.90 19.94 40.53
CA SER A 65 7.10 21.39 40.28
C SER A 65 6.05 22.03 39.37
N GLU A 66 6.03 23.36 39.33
CA GLU A 66 5.12 24.10 38.41
C GLU A 66 5.33 23.72 36.94
N PHE A 67 6.58 23.46 36.52
CA PHE A 67 6.87 23.03 35.15
C PHE A 67 6.35 21.61 34.86
N SER A 68 6.46 20.68 35.83
CA SER A 68 5.90 19.34 35.70
C SER A 68 4.36 19.37 35.64
N TYR A 69 3.72 20.26 36.41
CA TYR A 69 2.28 20.48 36.34
C TYR A 69 1.85 21.10 35.01
N MET A 70 2.64 22.02 34.46
CA MET A 70 2.39 22.60 33.15
C MET A 70 2.48 21.54 32.03
N LEU A 71 3.45 20.63 32.11
CA LEU A 71 3.55 19.49 31.18
C LEU A 71 2.34 18.55 31.32
N LEU A 72 1.93 18.24 32.55
CA LEU A 72 0.71 17.46 32.82
C LEU A 72 -0.53 18.10 32.20
N GLU A 73 -0.70 19.42 32.35
CA GLU A 73 -1.82 20.16 31.76
C GLU A 73 -1.75 20.23 30.23
N MET A 74 -0.55 20.33 29.65
CA MET A 74 -0.37 20.22 28.20
C MET A 74 -0.81 18.83 27.69
N LEU A 75 -0.40 17.75 28.37
CA LEU A 75 -0.81 16.39 28.03
C LEU A 75 -2.33 16.20 28.14
N ARG A 76 -2.98 16.76 29.18
CA ARG A 76 -4.45 16.73 29.36
C ARG A 76 -5.22 17.43 28.25
N ARG A 77 -4.64 18.47 27.65
CA ARG A 77 -5.27 19.26 26.59
C ARG A 77 -5.20 18.57 25.22
N VAL A 78 -4.37 17.53 25.08
CA VAL A 78 -4.30 16.76 23.84
C VAL A 78 -5.45 15.76 23.82
N PRO A 79 -6.39 15.87 22.87
CA PRO A 79 -7.65 15.11 22.91
C PRO A 79 -7.47 13.59 22.82
N ASN A 80 -6.35 13.13 22.27
CA ASN A 80 -6.09 11.72 22.03
C ASN A 80 -5.23 11.09 23.15
N ILE A 81 -4.76 11.86 24.13
CA ILE A 81 -3.94 11.37 25.23
C ILE A 81 -4.83 11.03 26.43
N VAL A 82 -4.68 9.81 26.95
CA VAL A 82 -5.31 9.39 28.20
C VAL A 82 -4.21 9.18 29.23
N LEU A 83 -4.25 9.95 30.31
CA LEU A 83 -3.25 9.85 31.36
C LEU A 83 -3.49 8.62 32.24
N VAL A 84 -2.49 7.76 32.34
CA VAL A 84 -2.49 6.58 33.21
C VAL A 84 -1.58 6.85 34.40
N SER A 85 -2.09 6.59 35.61
CA SER A 85 -1.28 6.67 36.83
C SER A 85 -0.51 5.37 37.01
N LEU A 86 0.80 5.47 37.24
CA LEU A 86 1.68 4.34 37.53
C LEU A 86 2.38 4.57 38.88
N SER A 87 2.68 3.49 39.60
CA SER A 87 3.49 3.57 40.81
C SER A 87 4.98 3.69 40.47
N SER A 88 5.74 4.52 41.20
CA SER A 88 7.15 4.80 40.88
C SER A 88 8.09 3.59 41.03
N GLN A 89 7.72 2.57 41.81
CA GLN A 89 8.61 1.43 42.11
C GLN A 89 8.55 0.31 41.06
N ASN A 90 7.37 0.01 40.49
CA ASN A 90 7.18 -1.07 39.50
C ASN A 90 6.48 -0.58 38.21
N TRP A 91 6.71 0.68 37.83
CA TRP A 91 6.02 1.31 36.71
C TRP A 91 6.20 0.58 35.37
N ILE A 92 7.27 -0.19 35.16
CA ILE A 92 7.53 -0.90 33.90
C ILE A 92 6.51 -2.05 33.72
N GLU A 93 6.35 -2.90 34.73
CA GLU A 93 5.37 -3.99 34.69
C GLU A 93 3.95 -3.45 34.64
N GLU A 94 3.67 -2.39 35.41
CA GLU A 94 2.37 -1.71 35.36
C GLU A 94 2.11 -1.05 34.00
N ALA A 95 3.11 -0.46 33.35
CA ALA A 95 2.98 0.13 32.02
C ALA A 95 2.65 -0.94 30.97
N LEU A 96 3.31 -2.09 31.04
CA LEU A 96 3.05 -3.21 30.15
C LEU A 96 1.66 -3.82 30.38
N ASN A 97 1.27 -4.00 31.64
CA ASN A 97 -0.03 -4.55 32.03
C ASN A 97 -1.19 -3.62 31.69
N ASN A 98 -1.02 -2.31 31.88
CA ASN A 98 -2.01 -1.29 31.56
C ASN A 98 -1.98 -0.86 30.09
N SER A 99 -1.17 -1.53 29.24
CA SER A 99 -1.04 -1.22 27.81
C SER A 99 -0.69 0.25 27.51
N VAL A 100 0.14 0.85 28.38
CA VAL A 100 0.68 2.20 28.19
C VAL A 100 1.54 2.23 26.93
N LYS A 101 1.37 3.27 26.12
CA LYS A 101 2.05 3.45 24.84
C LYS A 101 3.30 4.32 24.96
N ALA A 102 3.28 5.28 25.87
CA ALA A 102 4.43 6.11 26.23
C ALA A 102 4.47 6.39 27.73
N VAL A 103 5.65 6.33 28.34
CA VAL A 103 5.89 6.80 29.71
C VAL A 103 6.84 7.98 29.64
N ILE A 104 6.42 9.11 30.19
CA ILE A 104 7.22 10.32 30.34
C ILE A 104 7.60 10.43 31.81
N LYS A 105 8.89 10.46 32.10
CA LYS A 105 9.41 10.55 33.47
C LYS A 105 10.15 11.87 33.66
N VAL A 106 9.64 12.71 34.57
CA VAL A 106 10.29 13.96 34.98
C VAL A 106 11.15 13.66 36.21
N SER A 107 12.46 13.76 36.05
CA SER A 107 13.42 13.45 37.12
C SER A 107 13.41 14.50 38.22
N GLN A 108 13.67 14.10 39.46
CA GLN A 108 13.84 15.03 40.59
C GLN A 108 14.93 16.09 40.30
N GLY A 109 14.65 17.35 40.65
CA GLY A 109 15.57 18.47 40.42
C GLY A 109 15.36 19.19 39.08
N PHE A 110 14.37 18.77 38.28
CA PHE A 110 14.04 19.37 36.99
C PHE A 110 13.80 20.89 37.08
N ALA A 111 12.90 21.35 37.95
CA ALA A 111 12.61 22.79 38.07
C ALA A 111 13.73 23.60 38.73
N SER A 112 14.43 23.01 39.71
CA SER A 112 15.59 23.66 40.34
C SER A 112 16.70 23.89 39.32
N ASN A 113 16.98 22.91 38.47
CA ASN A 113 17.98 23.03 37.41
C ASN A 113 17.58 24.13 36.41
N LEU A 114 16.35 24.10 35.90
CA LEU A 114 15.87 25.13 34.97
C LEU A 114 15.94 26.54 35.56
N SER A 115 15.54 26.70 36.83
CA SER A 115 15.56 28.01 37.51
C SER A 115 16.98 28.57 37.68
N ASN A 116 17.98 27.69 37.77
CA ASN A 116 19.40 28.04 37.85
C ASN A 116 20.09 28.11 36.47
N GLY A 117 19.33 28.05 35.37
CA GLY A 117 19.88 28.06 34.01
C GLY A 117 20.57 26.76 33.58
N LEU A 118 20.33 25.67 34.33
CA LEU A 118 20.84 24.32 34.05
C LEU A 118 19.77 23.49 33.30
N ARG A 119 20.18 22.39 32.67
CA ARG A 119 19.27 21.51 31.92
C ARG A 119 18.41 20.66 32.88
N GLY A 120 17.10 20.64 32.66
CA GLY A 120 16.20 19.66 33.25
C GLY A 120 16.19 18.38 32.42
N ASN A 121 16.07 17.21 33.07
CA ASN A 121 16.01 15.91 32.39
C ASN A 121 14.57 15.38 32.34
N ILE A 122 14.16 14.93 31.15
CA ILE A 122 12.91 14.20 30.92
C ILE A 122 13.27 12.94 30.14
N GLU A 123 12.86 11.79 30.65
CA GLU A 123 13.04 10.51 30.00
C GLU A 123 11.73 10.07 29.35
N VAL A 124 11.81 9.53 28.14
CA VAL A 124 10.64 9.04 27.40
C VAL A 124 10.86 7.58 27.04
N TYR A 125 9.88 6.75 27.40
CA TYR A 125 9.88 5.32 27.11
C TYR A 125 8.69 5.02 26.21
N LEU A 126 8.96 4.60 24.97
CA LEU A 126 7.92 4.16 24.03
C LEU A 126 7.78 2.64 24.09
N VAL A 127 6.54 2.17 24.21
CA VAL A 127 6.22 0.73 24.22
C VAL A 127 5.83 0.29 22.81
N ILE A 128 6.82 -0.21 22.06
CA ILE A 128 6.68 -0.64 20.65
C ILE A 128 6.30 -2.13 20.61
N LYS A 129 5.22 -2.46 19.91
CA LYS A 129 4.73 -3.84 19.69
C LYS A 129 4.68 -4.22 18.20
N SER A 130 4.75 -3.27 17.27
CA SER A 130 4.61 -3.46 15.81
C SER A 130 5.19 -2.29 14.98
N LEU A 131 5.47 -2.51 13.69
CA LEU A 131 6.04 -1.47 12.79
C LEU A 131 4.95 -0.68 12.02
N GLY A 132 3.76 -0.55 12.60
CA GLY A 132 2.64 0.17 12.00
C GLY A 132 2.79 1.70 12.04
N MET A 133 2.06 2.39 11.15
CA MET A 133 1.97 3.86 11.16
C MET A 133 1.40 4.43 12.47
N GLY A 134 0.66 3.62 13.24
CA GLY A 134 0.16 4.01 14.55
C GLY A 134 1.28 4.16 15.59
N GLU A 135 2.24 3.23 15.64
CA GLU A 135 3.33 3.31 16.62
C GLU A 135 4.31 4.45 16.32
N VAL A 136 4.59 4.70 15.03
CA VAL A 136 5.34 5.89 14.58
C VAL A 136 4.58 7.17 14.92
N GLY A 137 3.26 7.17 14.78
CA GLY A 137 2.39 8.28 15.12
C GLY A 137 2.43 8.62 16.62
N VAL A 138 2.44 7.61 17.50
CA VAL A 138 2.53 7.82 18.96
C VAL A 138 3.82 8.53 19.32
N GLY A 139 4.97 8.02 18.84
CA GLY A 139 6.27 8.64 19.08
C GLY A 139 6.31 10.09 18.60
N SER A 140 5.86 10.32 17.36
CA SER A 140 5.79 11.67 16.77
C SER A 140 4.93 12.63 17.59
N THR A 141 3.80 12.15 18.13
CA THR A 141 2.90 12.95 18.97
C THR A 141 3.58 13.35 20.28
N VAL A 142 4.25 12.41 20.95
CA VAL A 142 4.97 12.68 22.20
C VAL A 142 6.13 13.66 21.97
N ASP A 143 6.88 13.49 20.88
CA ASP A 143 7.98 14.38 20.50
C ASP A 143 7.50 15.80 20.18
N GLU A 144 6.38 15.96 19.48
CA GLU A 144 5.81 17.27 19.15
C GLU A 144 5.36 18.03 20.42
N ILE A 145 4.77 17.31 21.38
CA ILE A 145 4.37 17.88 22.68
C ILE A 145 5.59 18.30 23.49
N LEU A 146 6.61 17.44 23.61
CA LEU A 146 7.82 17.74 24.36
C LEU A 146 8.66 18.84 23.70
N GLY A 147 8.72 18.88 22.37
CA GLY A 147 9.34 19.97 21.62
C GLY A 147 8.63 21.30 21.86
N SER A 148 7.30 21.31 21.86
CA SER A 148 6.49 22.50 22.16
C SER A 148 6.68 22.96 23.60
N PHE A 149 6.68 22.02 24.55
CA PHE A 149 6.94 22.30 25.97
C PHE A 149 8.36 22.86 26.17
N SER A 150 9.37 22.24 25.57
CA SER A 150 10.77 22.71 25.62
C SER A 150 10.91 24.13 25.08
N LYS A 151 10.29 24.44 23.93
CA LYS A 151 10.32 25.79 23.34
C LYS A 151 9.59 26.81 24.22
N MET A 152 8.47 26.42 24.84
CA MET A 152 7.72 27.26 25.78
C MET A 152 8.55 27.59 27.03
N VAL A 153 9.10 26.56 27.70
CA VAL A 153 9.93 26.72 28.90
C VAL A 153 11.16 27.56 28.58
N SER A 154 11.84 27.28 27.46
CA SER A 154 13.04 28.00 27.06
C SER A 154 12.75 29.47 26.70
N THR A 155 11.62 29.76 26.03
CA THR A 155 11.19 31.14 25.77
C THR A 155 10.90 31.88 27.08
N ALA A 156 10.18 31.25 28.01
CA ALA A 156 9.90 31.84 29.32
C ALA A 156 11.19 32.12 30.12
N MET A 157 12.18 31.22 30.06
CA MET A 157 13.48 31.42 30.70
C MET A 157 14.27 32.57 30.07
N ILE A 158 14.31 32.67 28.74
CA ILE A 158 15.00 33.76 28.03
C ILE A 158 14.34 35.10 28.31
N SER A 159 13.01 35.19 28.26
CA SER A 159 12.29 36.43 28.57
C SER A 159 12.53 36.91 30.01
N LYS A 160 12.66 35.98 30.97
CA LYS A 160 12.88 36.31 32.39
C LYS A 160 14.32 36.76 32.68
N HIS A 161 15.32 36.12 32.08
CA HIS A 161 16.73 36.32 32.45
C HIS A 161 17.55 37.09 31.41
N ALA A 162 17.07 37.23 30.18
CA ALA A 162 17.76 37.91 29.08
C ALA A 162 16.76 38.60 28.12
N PRO A 163 16.00 39.61 28.58
CA PRO A 163 14.90 40.22 27.83
C PRO A 163 15.32 40.91 26.52
N ASN A 164 16.61 41.30 26.39
CA ASN A 164 17.16 41.92 25.20
C ASN A 164 17.81 40.90 24.22
N ALA A 165 17.78 39.61 24.54
CA ALA A 165 18.44 38.60 23.74
C ALA A 165 17.50 38.04 22.66
N ASN A 166 18.07 37.74 21.48
CA ASN A 166 17.30 37.18 20.37
C ASN A 166 16.94 35.72 20.69
N ALA A 167 15.76 35.52 21.29
CA ALA A 167 15.29 34.22 21.74
C ALA A 167 15.38 33.14 20.64
N PRO A 168 14.92 33.35 19.39
CA PRO A 168 15.12 32.40 18.29
C PRO A 168 16.56 31.88 18.13
N THR A 169 17.56 32.77 18.17
CA THR A 169 18.98 32.41 18.02
C THR A 169 19.53 31.64 19.22
N ILE A 170 18.96 31.87 20.41
CA ILE A 170 19.33 31.14 21.64
C ILE A 170 18.62 29.79 21.73
N LEU A 171 17.40 29.71 21.21
CA LEU A 171 16.56 28.52 21.20
C LEU A 171 17.01 27.49 20.17
N GLU A 172 17.56 27.96 19.04
CA GLU A 172 18.08 27.11 17.97
C GLU A 172 19.56 27.45 17.71
N PRO A 173 20.45 27.27 18.72
CA PRO A 173 21.84 27.74 18.65
C PRO A 173 22.74 26.80 17.85
N ILE A 174 22.24 25.60 17.52
CA ILE A 174 22.98 24.54 16.87
C ILE A 174 22.30 24.10 15.58
N ILE A 175 23.13 23.75 14.62
CA ILE A 175 22.70 23.10 13.38
C ILE A 175 22.71 21.60 13.67
N VAL A 176 21.53 20.98 13.69
CA VAL A 176 21.38 19.54 13.91
C VAL A 176 21.67 18.80 12.61
N SER A 177 22.63 17.87 12.65
CA SER A 177 22.92 16.94 11.57
C SER A 177 22.38 15.57 11.95
N ASP A 178 21.16 15.30 11.51
CA ASP A 178 20.45 14.07 11.83
C ASP A 178 21.01 12.87 11.05
N LYS A 179 21.29 11.77 11.76
CA LYS A 179 21.71 10.48 11.18
C LYS A 179 20.71 9.38 11.54
N THR A 180 20.58 8.37 10.68
CA THR A 180 19.62 7.26 10.86
C THR A 180 20.37 5.95 11.07
N ILE A 181 19.91 5.10 11.99
CA ILE A 181 20.47 3.76 12.19
C ILE A 181 19.58 2.74 11.50
N VAL A 182 20.15 1.89 10.64
CA VAL A 182 19.41 0.89 9.87
C VAL A 182 20.15 -0.43 9.92
N LYS A 183 19.46 -1.50 10.32
CA LYS A 183 20.04 -2.85 10.46
C LYS A 183 21.34 -2.90 11.29
N GLY A 184 21.50 -1.98 12.25
CA GLY A 184 22.67 -1.89 13.12
C GLY A 184 23.79 -0.97 12.64
N GLU A 185 23.67 -0.33 11.47
CA GLU A 185 24.67 0.62 10.96
C GLU A 185 24.16 2.06 10.93
N VAL A 186 25.06 3.02 11.21
CA VAL A 186 24.77 4.47 11.17
C VAL A 186 24.90 4.99 9.75
N VAL A 187 23.84 5.62 9.26
CA VAL A 187 23.70 6.14 7.90
C VAL A 187 23.52 7.66 7.98
N ASP A 188 24.28 8.41 7.17
CA ASP A 188 24.31 9.88 7.20
C ASP A 188 23.11 10.50 6.45
N VAL A 189 21.92 10.21 6.97
CA VAL A 189 20.64 10.61 6.41
C VAL A 189 19.73 10.98 7.57
N SER A 190 19.01 12.10 7.45
CA SER A 190 18.00 12.47 8.44
C SER A 190 16.89 11.41 8.53
N PRO A 191 16.36 11.08 9.72
CA PRO A 191 15.23 10.17 9.87
C PRO A 191 14.02 10.58 9.00
N LYS A 192 13.80 11.88 8.81
CA LYS A 192 12.76 12.41 7.92
C LYS A 192 13.01 12.04 6.46
N GLY A 193 14.24 12.20 5.97
CA GLY A 193 14.64 11.80 4.61
C GLY A 193 14.60 10.28 4.42
N PHE A 194 14.95 9.52 5.46
CA PHE A 194 14.85 8.06 5.45
C PHE A 194 13.39 7.59 5.35
N ILE A 195 12.51 8.13 6.20
CA ILE A 195 11.08 7.79 6.21
C ILE A 195 10.42 8.21 4.90
N SER A 196 10.75 9.37 4.34
CA SER A 196 10.18 9.83 3.06
C SER A 196 10.57 8.89 1.91
N ALA A 197 11.82 8.41 1.87
CA ALA A 197 12.29 7.43 0.90
C ALA A 197 11.64 6.05 1.07
N LEU A 198 11.32 5.64 2.31
CA LEU A 198 10.59 4.40 2.58
C LEU A 198 9.11 4.49 2.17
N LEU A 199 8.48 5.64 2.43
CA LEU A 199 7.10 5.93 2.04
C LEU A 199 6.93 5.96 0.52
N SER A 200 7.86 6.58 -0.19
CA SER A 200 7.79 6.67 -1.65
C SER A 200 7.83 5.27 -2.29
N GLN A 201 8.65 4.36 -1.76
CA GLN A 201 8.69 2.95 -2.19
C GLN A 201 7.39 2.22 -1.90
N THR A 202 6.84 2.43 -0.70
CA THR A 202 5.60 1.78 -0.25
C THR A 202 4.38 2.21 -1.09
N MET A 203 4.42 3.38 -1.73
CA MET A 203 3.35 3.86 -2.60
C MET A 203 3.58 3.54 -4.09
N VAL A 204 4.78 3.80 -4.61
CA VAL A 204 5.04 3.71 -6.06
C VAL A 204 5.01 2.27 -6.55
N ILE A 205 5.56 1.32 -5.79
CA ILE A 205 5.62 -0.09 -6.21
C ILE A 205 4.22 -0.68 -6.40
N PRO A 206 3.27 -0.58 -5.44
CA PRO A 206 1.90 -1.00 -5.67
C PRO A 206 1.27 -0.36 -6.91
N ILE A 207 1.42 0.96 -7.09
CA ILE A 207 0.79 1.69 -8.19
C ILE A 207 1.33 1.23 -9.54
N VAL A 208 2.65 1.16 -9.70
CA VAL A 208 3.25 0.76 -10.99
C VAL A 208 2.94 -0.71 -11.28
N THR A 209 2.98 -1.58 -10.26
CA THR A 209 2.60 -3.00 -10.37
C THR A 209 1.14 -3.16 -10.80
N MET A 210 0.24 -2.36 -10.23
CA MET A 210 -1.17 -2.30 -10.62
C MET A 210 -1.32 -1.83 -12.08
N LEU A 211 -0.68 -0.73 -12.47
CA LEU A 211 -0.74 -0.21 -13.84
C LEU A 211 -0.23 -1.24 -14.86
N LEU A 212 0.90 -1.88 -14.56
CA LEU A 212 1.47 -2.96 -15.37
C LEU A 212 0.46 -4.09 -15.59
N MET A 213 -0.18 -4.56 -14.52
CA MET A 213 -1.17 -5.64 -14.59
C MET A 213 -2.43 -5.24 -15.35
N ILE A 214 -2.94 -4.02 -15.13
CA ILE A 214 -4.11 -3.48 -15.83
C ILE A 214 -3.83 -3.39 -17.33
N MET A 215 -2.68 -2.82 -17.71
CA MET A 215 -2.29 -2.68 -19.12
C MET A 215 -2.10 -4.04 -19.78
N ALA A 216 -1.42 -4.98 -19.12
CA ALA A 216 -1.22 -6.33 -19.63
C ALA A 216 -2.56 -7.06 -19.83
N ALA A 217 -3.47 -6.99 -18.84
CA ALA A 217 -4.81 -7.56 -18.94
C ALA A 217 -5.62 -6.93 -20.08
N GLN A 218 -5.53 -5.60 -20.23
CA GLN A 218 -6.23 -4.88 -21.27
C GLN A 218 -5.78 -5.33 -22.67
N ILE A 219 -4.47 -5.37 -22.92
CA ILE A 219 -3.90 -5.81 -24.20
C ILE A 219 -4.31 -7.27 -24.50
N ALA A 220 -4.26 -8.15 -23.50
CA ALA A 220 -4.59 -9.56 -23.69
C ALA A 220 -6.09 -9.77 -23.99
N VAL A 221 -7.00 -9.13 -23.26
CA VAL A 221 -8.45 -9.25 -23.50
C VAL A 221 -8.82 -8.67 -24.87
N THR A 222 -8.34 -7.48 -25.22
CA THR A 222 -8.68 -6.85 -26.50
C THR A 222 -8.09 -7.60 -27.68
N SER A 223 -6.88 -8.15 -27.56
CA SER A 223 -6.28 -8.99 -28.61
C SER A 223 -7.15 -10.19 -28.96
N ILE A 224 -7.70 -10.91 -27.96
CA ILE A 224 -8.61 -12.03 -28.20
C ILE A 224 -9.93 -11.54 -28.84
N ALA A 225 -10.43 -10.40 -28.40
CA ALA A 225 -11.67 -9.84 -28.93
C ALA A 225 -11.53 -9.41 -30.40
N VAL A 226 -10.42 -8.76 -30.77
CA VAL A 226 -10.10 -8.40 -32.16
C VAL A 226 -10.05 -9.65 -33.03
N GLU A 227 -9.32 -10.69 -32.60
CA GLU A 227 -9.25 -11.94 -33.37
C GLU A 227 -10.62 -12.62 -33.56
N LYS A 228 -11.52 -12.46 -32.59
CA LYS A 228 -12.86 -13.02 -32.64
C LYS A 228 -13.79 -12.19 -33.52
N GLU A 229 -13.69 -10.86 -33.45
CA GLU A 229 -14.46 -9.91 -34.25
C GLU A 229 -14.11 -10.03 -35.74
N GLU A 230 -12.83 -10.18 -36.06
CA GLU A 230 -12.32 -10.38 -37.42
C GLU A 230 -12.49 -11.83 -37.94
N LYS A 231 -13.05 -12.74 -37.13
CA LYS A 231 -13.19 -14.18 -37.43
C LYS A 231 -11.88 -14.90 -37.77
N THR A 232 -10.74 -14.30 -37.41
CA THR A 232 -9.43 -14.93 -37.59
C THR A 232 -9.26 -16.10 -36.63
N LEU A 233 -9.87 -16.04 -35.44
CA LEU A 233 -9.89 -17.15 -34.48
C LEU A 233 -10.63 -18.39 -35.03
N GLU A 234 -11.74 -18.21 -35.74
CA GLU A 234 -12.48 -19.31 -36.38
C GLU A 234 -11.66 -19.93 -37.52
N THR A 235 -11.02 -19.09 -38.33
CA THR A 235 -10.13 -19.51 -39.43
C THR A 235 -8.92 -20.30 -38.90
N LEU A 236 -8.35 -19.87 -37.79
CA LEU A 236 -7.20 -20.52 -37.18
C LEU A 236 -7.57 -21.91 -36.61
N LEU A 237 -8.83 -22.08 -36.17
CA LEU A 237 -9.36 -23.37 -35.70
C LEU A 237 -9.77 -24.34 -36.82
N THR A 238 -9.86 -23.91 -38.08
CA THR A 238 -10.10 -24.79 -39.23
C THR A 238 -8.81 -25.27 -39.90
N LEU A 239 -7.67 -24.67 -39.57
CA LEU A 239 -6.36 -25.15 -40.02
C LEU A 239 -6.08 -26.57 -39.49
N PRO A 240 -5.31 -27.41 -40.21
CA PRO A 240 -4.95 -28.76 -39.79
C PRO A 240 -3.87 -28.76 -38.68
N VAL A 241 -4.05 -27.93 -37.66
CA VAL A 241 -3.17 -27.76 -36.50
C VAL A 241 -3.99 -28.09 -35.24
N LYS A 242 -3.39 -28.85 -34.32
CA LYS A 242 -4.08 -29.19 -33.06
C LYS A 242 -4.39 -27.92 -32.26
N ARG A 243 -5.61 -27.80 -31.72
CA ARG A 243 -6.05 -26.65 -30.89
C ARG A 243 -5.15 -26.39 -29.69
N VAL A 244 -4.61 -27.46 -29.11
CA VAL A 244 -3.65 -27.39 -28.00
C VAL A 244 -2.35 -26.69 -28.44
N THR A 245 -1.89 -26.90 -29.67
CA THR A 245 -0.70 -26.22 -30.22
C THR A 245 -0.95 -24.72 -30.41
N ILE A 246 -2.14 -24.34 -30.88
CA ILE A 246 -2.55 -22.92 -31.02
C ILE A 246 -2.50 -22.22 -29.66
N LEU A 247 -3.07 -22.86 -28.64
CA LEU A 247 -3.04 -22.37 -27.28
C LEU A 247 -1.61 -22.23 -26.74
N TRP A 248 -0.76 -23.25 -26.89
CA TRP A 248 0.64 -23.17 -26.44
C TRP A 248 1.39 -22.04 -27.13
N GLY A 249 1.14 -21.80 -28.42
CA GLY A 249 1.68 -20.64 -29.13
C GLY A 249 1.29 -19.32 -28.48
N LYS A 250 0.01 -19.14 -28.13
CA LYS A 250 -0.47 -17.93 -27.42
C LYS A 250 0.12 -17.79 -26.03
N LEU A 251 0.20 -18.89 -25.28
CA LEU A 251 0.77 -18.89 -23.94
C LEU A 251 2.25 -18.52 -23.98
N ILE A 252 3.06 -19.15 -24.85
CA ILE A 252 4.49 -18.84 -25.02
C ILE A 252 4.68 -17.38 -25.44
N GLY A 253 3.88 -16.89 -26.39
CA GLY A 253 3.91 -15.47 -26.79
C GLY A 253 3.63 -14.53 -25.61
N SER A 254 2.60 -14.84 -24.82
CA SER A 254 2.27 -14.08 -23.61
C SER A 254 3.39 -14.13 -22.56
N THR A 255 4.07 -15.27 -22.41
CA THR A 255 5.22 -15.47 -21.52
C THR A 255 6.38 -14.57 -21.88
N ILE A 256 6.70 -14.46 -23.17
CA ILE A 256 7.76 -13.58 -23.66
C ILE A 256 7.41 -12.12 -23.35
N VAL A 257 6.19 -11.68 -23.66
CA VAL A 257 5.72 -10.32 -23.36
C VAL A 257 5.78 -10.03 -21.86
N ALA A 258 5.41 -11.00 -21.03
CA ALA A 258 5.47 -10.90 -19.58
C ALA A 258 6.91 -10.74 -19.07
N ALA A 259 7.83 -11.56 -19.57
CA ALA A 259 9.25 -11.47 -19.22
C ALA A 259 9.82 -10.10 -19.61
N ILE A 260 9.54 -9.61 -20.81
CA ILE A 260 9.97 -8.28 -21.28
C ILE A 260 9.38 -7.18 -20.40
N SER A 261 8.10 -7.30 -20.03
CA SER A 261 7.41 -6.34 -19.17
C SER A 261 7.99 -6.29 -17.76
N VAL A 262 8.36 -7.44 -17.20
CA VAL A 262 9.04 -7.52 -15.89
C VAL A 262 10.45 -6.92 -15.98
N ILE A 263 11.21 -7.18 -17.04
CA ILE A 263 12.53 -6.57 -17.25
C ILE A 263 12.39 -5.05 -17.35
N ALA A 264 11.45 -4.56 -18.16
CA ALA A 264 11.17 -3.13 -18.29
C ALA A 264 10.77 -2.50 -16.94
N TYR A 265 9.93 -3.19 -16.17
CA TYR A 265 9.57 -2.78 -14.81
C TYR A 265 10.79 -2.72 -13.90
N MET A 266 11.68 -3.73 -13.92
CA MET A 266 12.88 -3.76 -13.08
C MET A 266 13.85 -2.63 -13.43
N VAL A 267 14.07 -2.37 -14.73
CA VAL A 267 14.91 -1.26 -15.21
C VAL A 267 14.30 0.08 -14.80
N GLY A 268 13.00 0.27 -15.01
CA GLY A 268 12.28 1.48 -14.63
C GLY A 268 12.29 1.72 -13.11
N PHE A 269 12.10 0.65 -12.33
CA PHE A 269 12.13 0.72 -10.87
C PHE A 269 13.54 1.06 -10.35
N ASN A 270 14.59 0.48 -10.93
CA ASN A 270 15.97 0.82 -10.59
C ASN A 270 16.28 2.29 -10.90
N TYR A 271 15.84 2.78 -12.06
CA TYR A 271 15.98 4.19 -12.44
C TYR A 271 15.22 5.13 -11.49
N TYR A 272 13.96 4.79 -11.16
CA TYR A 272 13.17 5.51 -10.17
C TYR A 272 13.87 5.59 -8.80
N MET A 273 14.39 4.47 -8.31
CA MET A 273 15.12 4.42 -7.05
C MET A 273 16.36 5.31 -7.08
N SER A 274 17.10 5.34 -8.19
CA SER A 274 18.26 6.22 -8.34
C SER A 274 17.89 7.71 -8.19
N ILE A 275 16.73 8.11 -8.71
CA ILE A 275 16.25 9.50 -8.63
C ILE A 275 15.78 9.83 -7.20
N VAL A 276 15.01 8.95 -6.57
CA VAL A 276 14.53 9.19 -5.20
C VAL A 276 15.70 9.30 -4.23
N LEU A 277 16.66 8.39 -4.31
CA LEU A 277 17.81 8.35 -3.43
C LEU A 277 18.76 9.55 -3.66
N SER A 278 18.90 10.02 -4.92
CA SER A 278 19.70 11.21 -5.21
C SER A 278 19.07 12.51 -4.71
N GLN A 279 17.74 12.66 -4.78
CA GLN A 279 17.05 13.85 -4.27
C GLN A 279 17.15 13.99 -2.73
N GLN A 280 17.24 12.87 -2.01
CA GLN A 280 17.36 12.86 -0.55
C GLN A 280 18.82 13.01 -0.08
N GLN A 281 19.76 13.39 -0.97
CA GLN A 281 21.20 13.52 -0.69
C GLN A 281 21.79 12.30 0.02
N MET A 282 21.29 11.10 -0.30
CA MET A 282 21.66 9.90 0.43
C MET A 282 23.04 9.41 0.00
N PRO A 283 23.97 9.14 0.93
CA PRO A 283 25.22 8.45 0.62
C PRO A 283 24.96 7.10 -0.07
N ALA A 284 25.84 6.69 -0.98
CA ALA A 284 25.73 5.41 -1.68
C ALA A 284 25.61 4.19 -0.73
N ILE A 285 26.20 4.26 0.47
CA ILE A 285 26.14 3.22 1.51
C ILE A 285 24.69 3.04 2.03
N SER A 286 23.93 4.14 2.16
CA SER A 286 22.52 4.18 2.56
C SER A 286 21.59 3.40 1.62
N THR A 287 22.00 3.25 0.35
CA THR A 287 21.21 2.56 -0.67
C THR A 287 21.14 1.05 -0.44
N SER A 288 22.10 0.46 0.29
CA SER A 288 22.07 -0.95 0.68
C SER A 288 21.10 -1.23 1.83
N TYR A 289 20.79 -0.18 2.61
CA TYR A 289 19.92 -0.25 3.78
C TYR A 289 18.45 0.01 3.46
N ILE A 290 18.20 0.87 2.47
CA ILE A 290 16.87 1.31 2.02
C ILE A 290 16.45 0.63 0.74
N GLY A 291 17.41 0.32 -0.12
CA GLY A 291 17.18 -0.37 -1.37
C GLY A 291 16.83 -1.83 -1.14
N ILE A 292 16.08 -2.38 -2.09
CA ILE A 292 15.84 -3.81 -2.16
C ILE A 292 17.22 -4.49 -2.40
N PRO A 293 17.63 -5.45 -1.56
CA PRO A 293 18.88 -6.20 -1.79
C PRO A 293 18.81 -6.95 -3.12
N PHE A 294 19.94 -7.34 -3.68
CA PHE A 294 19.98 -7.99 -5.00
C PHE A 294 19.10 -9.25 -5.06
N GLU A 295 19.10 -10.05 -3.99
CA GLU A 295 18.22 -11.22 -3.83
C GLU A 295 16.74 -10.81 -3.82
N GLY A 296 16.45 -9.65 -3.23
CA GLY A 296 15.12 -9.08 -3.20
C GLY A 296 14.61 -8.67 -4.58
N TYR A 297 15.47 -8.17 -5.47
CA TYR A 297 15.10 -7.89 -6.85
C TYR A 297 14.69 -9.17 -7.60
N ALA A 298 15.41 -10.28 -7.36
CA ALA A 298 15.05 -11.56 -7.96
C ALA A 298 13.68 -12.06 -7.46
N VAL A 299 13.45 -12.02 -6.14
CA VAL A 299 12.15 -12.41 -5.55
C VAL A 299 11.02 -11.53 -6.10
N LEU A 300 11.22 -10.23 -6.19
CA LEU A 300 10.25 -9.30 -6.76
C LEU A 300 9.97 -9.60 -8.24
N ALA A 301 11.02 -9.79 -9.05
CA ALA A 301 10.89 -10.11 -10.47
C ALA A 301 10.13 -11.42 -10.70
N ILE A 302 10.45 -12.48 -9.94
CA ILE A 302 9.77 -13.77 -10.03
C ILE A 302 8.32 -13.62 -9.58
N SER A 303 8.06 -12.94 -8.47
CA SER A 303 6.69 -12.72 -7.96
C SER A 303 5.83 -11.96 -8.96
N LEU A 304 6.38 -10.89 -9.55
CA LEU A 304 5.73 -10.11 -10.60
C LEU A 304 5.47 -10.95 -11.85
N PHE A 305 6.44 -11.73 -12.29
CA PHE A 305 6.30 -12.60 -13.46
C PHE A 305 5.18 -13.62 -13.28
N LEU A 306 5.15 -14.34 -12.14
CA LEU A 306 4.11 -15.33 -11.84
C LEU A 306 2.72 -14.70 -11.75
N SER A 307 2.62 -13.53 -11.12
CA SER A 307 1.37 -12.77 -10.99
C SER A 307 0.88 -12.30 -12.36
N LEU A 308 1.78 -11.78 -13.20
CA LEU A 308 1.46 -11.27 -14.52
C LEU A 308 1.09 -12.40 -15.50
N MET A 309 1.72 -13.57 -15.38
CA MET A 309 1.30 -14.77 -16.11
C MET A 309 -0.10 -15.23 -15.74
N SER A 310 -0.40 -15.25 -14.44
CA SER A 310 -1.75 -15.56 -13.97
C SER A 310 -2.77 -14.54 -14.49
N MET A 311 -2.41 -13.25 -14.49
CA MET A 311 -3.25 -12.18 -15.01
C MET A 311 -3.53 -12.35 -16.51
N LEU A 312 -2.48 -12.58 -17.32
CA LEU A 312 -2.62 -12.77 -18.77
C LEU A 312 -3.48 -13.99 -19.09
N ALA A 313 -3.34 -15.09 -18.34
CA ALA A 313 -4.17 -16.27 -18.53
C ALA A 313 -5.65 -16.01 -18.20
N LEU A 314 -5.95 -15.29 -17.11
CA LEU A 314 -7.32 -14.86 -16.78
C LEU A 314 -7.89 -13.87 -17.81
N ALA A 315 -7.05 -12.95 -18.29
CA ALA A 315 -7.39 -11.99 -19.33
C ALA A 315 -7.76 -12.69 -20.65
N ILE A 316 -6.96 -13.65 -21.09
CA ILE A 316 -7.25 -14.45 -22.29
C ILE A 316 -8.57 -15.23 -22.11
N LEU A 317 -8.80 -15.83 -20.93
CA LEU A 317 -10.04 -16.52 -20.60
C LEU A 317 -11.25 -15.58 -20.69
N LEU A 318 -11.18 -14.38 -20.11
CA LEU A 318 -12.26 -13.40 -20.18
C LEU A 318 -12.47 -12.87 -21.61
N GLY A 319 -11.39 -12.61 -22.34
CA GLY A 319 -11.45 -12.19 -23.75
C GLY A 319 -12.18 -13.19 -24.63
N ALA A 320 -12.07 -14.49 -24.35
CA ALA A 320 -12.81 -15.52 -25.09
C ALA A 320 -14.34 -15.39 -24.95
N TYR A 321 -14.85 -14.77 -23.88
CA TYR A 321 -16.29 -14.50 -23.68
C TYR A 321 -16.76 -13.19 -24.32
N ALA A 322 -15.86 -12.28 -24.66
CA ALA A 322 -16.19 -11.08 -25.41
C ALA A 322 -16.69 -11.44 -26.81
N GLN A 323 -17.52 -10.60 -27.41
CA GLN A 323 -17.99 -10.78 -28.79
C GLN A 323 -17.37 -9.76 -29.75
N ASP A 324 -16.92 -8.65 -29.21
CA ASP A 324 -16.41 -7.47 -29.90
C ASP A 324 -15.49 -6.69 -28.94
N VAL A 325 -14.65 -5.80 -29.47
CA VAL A 325 -13.68 -5.04 -28.68
C VAL A 325 -14.34 -4.20 -27.57
N ARG A 326 -15.54 -3.66 -27.81
CA ARG A 326 -16.24 -2.81 -26.84
C ARG A 326 -16.72 -3.64 -25.64
N SER A 327 -17.27 -4.83 -25.88
CA SER A 327 -17.64 -5.78 -24.83
C SER A 327 -16.43 -6.26 -24.02
N ALA A 328 -15.29 -6.44 -24.70
CA ALA A 328 -14.03 -6.85 -24.08
C ALA A 328 -13.52 -5.79 -23.09
N GLN A 329 -13.52 -4.52 -23.51
CA GLN A 329 -13.17 -3.37 -22.67
C GLN A 329 -14.02 -3.29 -21.40
N SER A 330 -15.31 -3.60 -21.50
CA SER A 330 -16.17 -3.61 -20.33
C SER A 330 -15.91 -4.79 -19.38
N LEU A 331 -15.66 -5.99 -19.94
CA LEU A 331 -15.39 -7.19 -19.16
C LEU A 331 -14.05 -7.13 -18.42
N ILE A 332 -13.05 -6.40 -18.95
CA ILE A 332 -11.76 -6.16 -18.28
C ILE A 332 -11.95 -5.60 -16.87
N GLY A 333 -12.98 -4.79 -16.63
CA GLY A 333 -13.23 -4.20 -15.32
C GLY A 333 -13.40 -5.24 -14.19
N ILE A 334 -13.82 -6.48 -14.52
CA ILE A 334 -13.89 -7.58 -13.55
C ILE A 334 -12.50 -7.91 -12.98
N LEU A 335 -11.45 -7.80 -13.80
CA LEU A 335 -10.06 -8.00 -13.36
C LEU A 335 -9.52 -6.83 -12.56
N PHE A 336 -10.13 -5.65 -12.61
CA PHE A 336 -9.63 -4.50 -11.85
C PHE A 336 -9.82 -4.70 -10.35
N ILE A 337 -10.92 -5.33 -9.91
CA ILE A 337 -11.20 -5.54 -8.49
C ILE A 337 -10.07 -6.31 -7.78
N PRO A 338 -9.66 -7.51 -8.24
CA PRO A 338 -8.57 -8.25 -7.59
C PRO A 338 -7.19 -7.57 -7.73
N ILE A 339 -7.02 -6.54 -8.57
CA ILE A 339 -5.79 -5.76 -8.64
C ILE A 339 -5.86 -4.56 -7.68
N LEU A 340 -6.92 -3.76 -7.77
CA LEU A 340 -7.07 -2.49 -7.06
C LEU A 340 -7.19 -2.70 -5.55
N VAL A 341 -8.04 -3.64 -5.13
CA VAL A 341 -8.32 -3.89 -3.71
C VAL A 341 -7.03 -4.17 -2.92
N PRO A 342 -6.20 -5.16 -3.27
CA PRO A 342 -4.95 -5.38 -2.54
C PRO A 342 -3.97 -4.23 -2.69
N THR A 343 -3.89 -3.61 -3.87
CA THR A 343 -2.97 -2.48 -4.11
C THR A 343 -3.21 -1.35 -3.13
N PHE A 344 -4.45 -0.88 -3.01
CA PHE A 344 -4.78 0.23 -2.12
C PHE A 344 -4.68 -0.15 -0.64
N ILE A 345 -5.13 -1.34 -0.23
CA ILE A 345 -5.00 -1.77 1.16
C ILE A 345 -3.52 -1.82 1.57
N LEU A 346 -2.68 -2.46 0.74
CA LEU A 346 -1.26 -2.61 1.01
C LEU A 346 -0.49 -1.30 0.87
N MET A 347 -1.03 -0.27 0.24
CA MET A 347 -0.41 1.05 0.21
C MET A 347 -0.44 1.73 1.58
N TYR A 348 -1.50 1.50 2.37
CA TYR A 348 -1.72 2.19 3.65
C TYR A 348 -1.53 1.30 4.88
N ALA A 349 -1.63 -0.02 4.73
CA ALA A 349 -1.54 -0.96 5.85
C ALA A 349 -0.48 -2.04 5.61
N ASP A 350 0.10 -2.51 6.71
CA ASP A 350 0.85 -3.76 6.72
C ASP A 350 -0.15 -4.92 6.73
N PRO A 351 0.04 -5.99 5.92
CA PRO A 351 -0.76 -7.20 6.03
C PRO A 351 -0.99 -7.66 7.47
N LEU A 352 0.04 -7.62 8.32
CA LEU A 352 -0.02 -8.15 9.68
C LEU A 352 -0.85 -7.30 10.64
N SER A 353 -1.06 -6.01 10.35
CA SER A 353 -1.88 -5.11 11.19
C SER A 353 -3.38 -5.18 10.86
N LEU A 354 -3.77 -5.91 9.82
CA LEU A 354 -5.15 -6.03 9.38
C LEU A 354 -5.91 -7.14 10.14
N PRO A 355 -7.26 -7.08 10.19
CA PRO A 355 -8.06 -8.19 10.71
C PRO A 355 -7.80 -9.49 9.95
N LEU A 356 -7.81 -10.64 10.66
CA LEU A 356 -7.51 -11.97 10.09
C LEU A 356 -8.28 -12.26 8.79
N SER A 357 -9.56 -11.88 8.71
CA SER A 357 -10.39 -12.06 7.51
C SER A 357 -9.82 -11.33 6.30
N LEU A 358 -9.34 -10.10 6.47
CA LEU A 358 -8.75 -9.31 5.40
C LEU A 358 -7.35 -9.83 5.03
N GLN A 359 -6.58 -10.28 6.02
CA GLN A 359 -5.29 -10.93 5.77
C GLN A 359 -5.46 -12.14 4.85
N ILE A 360 -6.39 -13.04 5.18
CA ILE A 360 -6.67 -14.25 4.40
C ILE A 360 -7.06 -13.89 2.96
N ILE A 361 -7.95 -12.90 2.78
CA ILE A 361 -8.36 -12.43 1.45
C ILE A 361 -7.16 -11.90 0.65
N LEU A 362 -6.31 -11.07 1.26
CA LEU A 362 -5.14 -10.53 0.59
C LEU A 362 -4.17 -11.63 0.15
N TYR A 363 -3.87 -12.59 1.03
CA TYR A 363 -2.95 -13.69 0.71
C TYR A 363 -3.53 -14.67 -0.33
N LEU A 364 -4.86 -14.77 -0.46
CA LEU A 364 -5.52 -15.53 -1.53
C LEU A 364 -5.45 -14.84 -2.90
N ILE A 365 -5.23 -13.53 -2.95
CA ILE A 365 -5.15 -12.81 -4.22
C ILE A 365 -3.70 -12.87 -4.72
N PRO A 366 -3.40 -13.54 -5.85
CA PRO A 366 -2.02 -13.68 -6.34
C PRO A 366 -1.32 -12.33 -6.61
N PHE A 367 -2.12 -11.33 -7.01
CA PHE A 367 -1.67 -9.99 -7.38
C PHE A 367 -1.23 -9.14 -6.18
N SER A 368 -1.50 -9.59 -4.95
CA SER A 368 -1.04 -8.93 -3.73
C SER A 368 0.42 -9.27 -3.41
N HIS A 369 0.87 -10.47 -3.78
CA HIS A 369 2.17 -11.02 -3.39
C HIS A 369 3.40 -10.24 -3.91
N PRO A 370 3.41 -9.66 -5.12
CA PRO A 370 4.52 -8.79 -5.53
C PRO A 370 4.68 -7.58 -4.60
N ILE A 371 3.57 -7.03 -4.10
CA ILE A 371 3.56 -5.88 -3.20
C ILE A 371 4.00 -6.31 -1.80
N ILE A 372 3.47 -7.43 -1.30
CA ILE A 372 3.85 -7.99 -0.01
C ILE A 372 5.34 -8.35 0.01
N ALA A 373 5.85 -8.95 -1.07
CA ALA A 373 7.25 -9.37 -1.20
C ALA A 373 8.22 -8.21 -0.95
N VAL A 374 7.96 -7.03 -1.51
CA VAL A 374 8.83 -5.86 -1.28
C VAL A 374 8.88 -5.50 0.19
N LYS A 375 7.72 -5.41 0.86
CA LYS A 375 7.66 -5.05 2.28
C LYS A 375 8.43 -6.07 3.12
N SER A 376 8.17 -7.36 2.91
CA SER A 376 8.82 -8.42 3.69
C SER A 376 10.32 -8.51 3.43
N ILE A 377 10.79 -8.22 2.20
CA ILE A 377 12.22 -8.14 1.88
C ILE A 377 12.90 -6.98 2.62
N ILE A 378 12.28 -5.79 2.63
CA ILE A 378 12.84 -4.60 3.31
C ILE A 378 13.04 -4.90 4.81
N PHE A 379 12.06 -5.55 5.43
CA PHE A 379 12.10 -5.96 6.84
C PHE A 379 12.86 -7.27 7.12
N GLY A 380 13.50 -7.88 6.10
CA GLY A 380 14.31 -9.09 6.27
C GLY A 380 13.54 -10.39 6.52
N ASN A 381 12.21 -10.38 6.36
CA ASN A 381 11.36 -11.56 6.51
C ASN A 381 11.17 -12.28 5.17
N TYR A 382 12.17 -13.06 4.76
CA TYR A 382 12.13 -13.79 3.50
C TYR A 382 11.11 -14.94 3.47
N LEU A 383 10.69 -15.45 4.64
CA LEU A 383 9.74 -16.56 4.74
C LEU A 383 8.39 -16.20 4.11
N ILE A 384 7.85 -15.02 4.42
CA ILE A 384 6.57 -14.56 3.86
C ILE A 384 6.66 -14.45 2.33
N SER A 385 7.77 -13.91 1.81
CA SER A 385 7.99 -13.81 0.37
C SER A 385 8.08 -15.18 -0.30
N MET A 386 8.75 -16.15 0.32
CA MET A 386 8.88 -17.50 -0.22
C MET A 386 7.54 -18.24 -0.27
N PHE A 387 6.73 -18.15 0.79
CA PHE A 387 5.36 -18.70 0.76
C PHE A 387 4.51 -18.04 -0.33
N GLY A 388 4.65 -16.72 -0.51
CA GLY A 388 3.98 -15.99 -1.58
C GLY A 388 4.39 -16.45 -2.97
N LEU A 389 5.67 -16.72 -3.20
CA LEU A 389 6.16 -17.29 -4.46
C LEU A 389 5.58 -18.67 -4.74
N LEU A 390 5.58 -19.56 -3.75
CA LEU A 390 5.01 -20.90 -3.88
C LEU A 390 3.51 -20.84 -4.19
N TYR A 391 2.78 -19.96 -3.50
CA TYR A 391 1.37 -19.72 -3.75
C TYR A 391 1.12 -19.21 -5.17
N ASN A 392 1.85 -18.18 -5.60
CA ASN A 392 1.72 -17.63 -6.95
C ASN A 392 2.07 -18.64 -8.04
N MET A 393 3.07 -19.48 -7.81
CA MET A 393 3.42 -20.55 -8.73
C MET A 393 2.29 -21.59 -8.83
N ALA A 394 1.75 -22.04 -7.70
CA ALA A 394 0.61 -22.96 -7.68
C ALA A 394 -0.62 -22.36 -8.37
N PHE A 395 -0.95 -21.11 -8.06
CA PHE A 395 -2.06 -20.38 -8.66
C PHE A 395 -1.89 -20.24 -10.18
N MET A 396 -0.69 -19.85 -10.63
CA MET A 396 -0.36 -19.76 -12.06
C MET A 396 -0.57 -21.09 -12.77
N VAL A 397 -0.06 -22.20 -12.21
CA VAL A 397 -0.24 -23.54 -12.80
C VAL A 397 -1.73 -23.91 -12.90
N VAL A 398 -2.51 -23.63 -11.86
CA VAL A 398 -3.96 -23.90 -11.85
C VAL A 398 -4.68 -23.08 -12.92
N VAL A 399 -4.41 -21.77 -13.00
CA VAL A 399 -5.06 -20.90 -13.99
C VAL A 399 -4.65 -21.28 -15.41
N LEU A 400 -3.37 -21.58 -15.67
CA LEU A 400 -2.91 -22.03 -16.97
C LEU A 400 -3.55 -23.37 -17.36
N TYR A 401 -3.70 -24.30 -16.41
CA TYR A 401 -4.39 -25.56 -16.64
C TYR A 401 -5.88 -25.33 -16.99
N VAL A 402 -6.56 -24.43 -16.26
CA VAL A 402 -7.96 -24.07 -16.54
C VAL A 402 -8.09 -23.40 -17.90
N ALA A 403 -7.20 -22.46 -18.24
CA ALA A 403 -7.12 -21.84 -19.55
C ALA A 403 -6.92 -22.90 -20.63
N ALA A 404 -6.00 -23.84 -20.41
CA ALA A 404 -5.71 -24.87 -21.39
C ALA A 404 -6.89 -25.81 -21.65
N ARG A 405 -7.55 -26.25 -20.57
CA ARG A 405 -8.73 -27.09 -20.67
C ARG A 405 -9.89 -26.36 -21.35
N PHE A 406 -10.10 -25.08 -21.04
CA PHE A 406 -11.13 -24.27 -21.69
C PHE A 406 -10.90 -24.15 -23.20
N PHE A 407 -9.66 -23.84 -23.62
CA PHE A 407 -9.31 -23.69 -25.04
C PHE A 407 -9.27 -24.98 -25.83
N SER A 408 -8.99 -26.11 -25.18
CA SER A 408 -9.08 -27.43 -25.80
C SER A 408 -10.53 -27.85 -26.12
N SER A 409 -11.52 -27.26 -25.44
CA SER A 409 -12.93 -27.57 -25.63
C SER A 409 -13.55 -26.72 -26.76
N GLU A 410 -14.65 -27.21 -27.36
CA GLU A 410 -15.44 -26.44 -28.35
C GLU A 410 -16.06 -25.15 -27.76
N LYS A 411 -15.97 -24.98 -26.44
CA LYS A 411 -16.58 -23.86 -25.72
C LYS A 411 -16.01 -22.51 -26.10
N VAL A 412 -14.79 -22.41 -26.65
CA VAL A 412 -14.22 -21.11 -27.06
C VAL A 412 -15.07 -20.45 -28.15
N VAL A 413 -15.61 -21.24 -29.07
CA VAL A 413 -16.43 -20.74 -30.19
C VAL A 413 -17.86 -20.43 -29.74
N THR A 414 -18.38 -21.20 -28.78
CA THR A 414 -19.75 -21.04 -28.27
C THR A 414 -19.85 -20.14 -27.03
N ALA A 415 -18.73 -19.74 -26.42
CA ALA A 415 -18.71 -18.94 -25.21
C ALA A 415 -19.30 -17.55 -25.46
N ARG A 416 -20.45 -17.31 -24.84
CA ARG A 416 -21.18 -16.05 -24.84
C ARG A 416 -21.72 -15.81 -23.45
N ILE A 417 -21.48 -14.63 -22.89
CA ILE A 417 -22.18 -14.20 -21.68
C ILE A 417 -23.57 -13.69 -22.13
N THR A 418 -24.60 -14.50 -21.89
CA THR A 418 -26.01 -14.13 -22.03
C THR A 418 -26.57 -13.69 -20.68
N LEU A 419 -26.28 -12.44 -20.30
CA LEU A 419 -26.99 -11.78 -19.21
C LEU A 419 -28.38 -11.34 -19.73
N GLY A 420 -29.40 -12.18 -19.50
CA GLY A 420 -30.79 -11.73 -19.53
C GLY A 420 -31.58 -11.90 -20.84
N GLN A 421 -31.50 -13.04 -21.52
CA GLN A 421 -32.62 -13.49 -22.36
C GLN A 421 -33.42 -14.56 -21.60
N ARG A 422 -34.37 -14.11 -20.79
CA ARG A 422 -35.49 -14.97 -20.36
C ARG A 422 -36.21 -15.39 -21.63
N GLY A 423 -36.17 -16.69 -21.92
CA GLY A 423 -36.81 -17.27 -23.10
C GLY A 423 -38.29 -16.90 -23.16
N THR A 424 -38.69 -16.23 -24.22
CA THR A 424 -40.07 -16.31 -24.70
C THR A 424 -40.25 -17.74 -25.22
N LYS A 425 -40.80 -18.61 -24.36
CA LYS A 425 -41.44 -19.84 -24.82
C LYS A 425 -42.60 -19.42 -25.73
N THR A 426 -42.45 -19.63 -27.03
CA THR A 426 -43.57 -19.71 -27.95
C THR A 426 -44.35 -20.98 -27.62
N SER A 427 -45.59 -20.81 -27.15
CA SER A 427 -46.62 -21.85 -27.13
C SER A 427 -47.15 -22.09 -28.54
#